data_AF-A0A1I7HRZ7-F1
#
_entry.id   AF-A0A1I7HRZ7-F1
#
_cell.length_a   1.000
_cell.length_b   1.000
_cell.length_c   1.000
_cell.angle_alpha   90.00
_cell.angle_beta   90.00
_cell.angle_gamma   90.00
#
_symmetry.space_group_name_H-M   'P 1'
#
loop_
_entity.id
_entity.type
_entity.pdbx_description
1 polymer ?
#
loop_
_entity_poly.entity_id
_entity_poly.type
_entity_poly.pdbx_seq_one_letter_code
_entity_poly.pdbx_strand_id
1 'polypeptide(L)'
;MKYNPTTGRRIKTGYGGINWVHHKLKKSNPSFSDFNLSQCYFGEHLLRLYPDKPVAIVEAEKTAVIASIIYQDYNWLAAGNLNGLNVEKSRVLRNKTVILYPDAGCYNRWLRKAEQINRELPLHLTVSAFLEHFATPQQTHHGYDLADYIIKK
;
A
#
# COMPACT_ATOMS: atom_id res chain seq x y z
N MET A 1 -0.32 0.95 17.45
CA MET A 1 0.18 1.80 16.34
C MET A 1 -0.10 3.25 16.72
N LYS A 2 0.87 4.18 16.63
CA LYS A 2 0.69 5.60 17.00
C LYS A 2 0.86 6.49 15.77
N TYR A 3 0.09 7.56 15.68
CA TYR A 3 0.17 8.56 14.61
C TYR A 3 0.37 9.96 15.20
N ASN A 4 1.09 10.82 14.49
CA ASN A 4 1.27 12.22 14.84
C ASN A 4 0.01 12.99 14.42
N PRO A 5 -0.69 13.70 15.34
CA PRO A 5 -1.97 14.34 15.04
C PRO A 5 -1.84 15.55 14.10
N THR A 6 -0.67 16.20 14.04
CA THR A 6 -0.43 17.38 13.21
C THR A 6 -0.05 17.01 11.77
N THR A 7 0.76 15.97 11.59
CA THR A 7 1.27 15.57 10.26
C THR A 7 0.56 14.35 9.67
N GLY A 8 -0.23 13.64 10.47
CA GLY A 8 -0.83 12.36 10.09
C GLY A 8 0.19 11.22 9.88
N ARG A 9 1.49 11.45 10.14
CA ARG A 9 2.55 10.45 9.93
C ARG A 9 2.59 9.45 11.08
N ARG A 10 2.85 8.18 10.76
CA ARG A 10 3.02 7.13 11.77
C ARG A 10 4.27 7.39 12.61
N ILE A 11 4.13 7.34 13.92
CA ILE A 11 5.25 7.45 14.86
C ILE A 11 5.93 6.08 14.97
N LYS A 12 7.19 6.01 14.55
CA LYS A 12 8.05 4.81 14.60
C LYS A 12 8.97 4.88 15.83
N THR A 13 8.43 4.79 17.05
CA THR A 13 9.27 4.56 18.25
C THR A 13 9.82 3.14 18.22
N GLY A 14 11.04 2.92 18.73
CA GLY A 14 11.89 1.73 18.56
C GLY A 14 11.30 0.33 18.83
N TYR A 15 12.16 -0.69 18.79
CA TYR A 15 11.79 -2.13 18.85
C TYR A 15 10.74 -2.42 19.94
N GLY A 16 9.57 -2.95 19.54
CA GLY A 16 8.56 -3.51 20.47
C GLY A 16 7.17 -2.84 20.50
N GLY A 17 6.92 -1.75 19.75
CA GLY A 17 5.67 -0.98 19.90
C GLY A 17 4.38 -1.58 19.31
N ILE A 18 4.44 -2.71 18.60
CA ILE A 18 3.26 -3.35 17.99
C ILE A 18 3.35 -4.86 18.16
N ASN A 19 2.42 -5.42 18.92
CA ASN A 19 2.22 -6.86 19.02
C ASN A 19 0.82 -7.18 18.49
N TRP A 20 0.73 -8.15 17.59
CA TRP A 20 -0.53 -8.55 17.00
C TRP A 20 -1.26 -9.50 17.94
N VAL A 21 -2.59 -9.37 18.02
CA VAL A 21 -3.43 -10.24 18.86
C VAL A 21 -3.17 -11.72 18.55
N HIS A 22 -3.16 -12.10 17.27
CA HIS A 22 -2.93 -13.48 16.88
C HIS A 22 -1.53 -13.99 17.28
N HIS A 23 -0.51 -13.14 17.28
CA HIS A 23 0.83 -13.52 17.74
C HIS A 23 0.87 -13.76 19.25
N LYS A 24 0.08 -13.00 20.03
CA LYS A 24 -0.13 -13.29 21.46
C LYS A 24 -0.91 -14.59 21.66
N LEU A 25 -2.03 -14.76 20.94
CA LEU A 25 -2.90 -15.93 21.06
C LEU A 25 -2.18 -17.23 20.70
N LYS A 26 -1.35 -17.24 19.66
CA LYS A 26 -0.52 -18.40 19.29
C LYS A 26 0.39 -18.89 20.42
N LYS A 27 0.89 -17.97 21.27
CA LYS A 27 1.77 -18.30 22.39
C LYS A 27 0.99 -18.73 23.63
N SER A 28 -0.21 -18.19 23.84
CA SER A 28 -1.00 -18.42 25.05
C SER A 28 -2.08 -19.48 24.91
N ASN A 29 -2.45 -19.88 23.68
CA ASN A 29 -3.52 -20.82 23.42
C ASN A 29 -3.20 -21.72 22.20
N PRO A 30 -2.96 -23.03 22.43
CA PRO A 30 -2.69 -24.01 21.37
C PRO A 30 -3.76 -24.08 20.28
N SER A 31 -5.03 -23.74 20.58
CA SER A 31 -6.10 -23.75 19.57
C SER A 31 -5.90 -22.73 18.45
N PHE A 32 -4.95 -21.80 18.60
CA PHE A 32 -4.61 -20.79 17.60
C PHE A 32 -3.29 -21.07 16.87
N SER A 33 -2.62 -22.22 17.09
CA SER A 33 -1.34 -22.56 16.45
C SER A 33 -1.38 -22.36 14.94
N ASP A 34 -2.48 -22.84 14.33
CA ASP A 34 -2.65 -22.94 12.89
C ASP A 34 -3.27 -21.67 12.29
N PHE A 35 -3.48 -20.62 13.09
CA PHE A 35 -4.01 -19.36 12.58
C PHE A 35 -3.10 -18.79 11.49
N ASN A 36 -3.61 -18.67 10.27
CA ASN A 36 -2.92 -18.03 9.17
C ASN A 36 -3.47 -16.62 8.97
N LEU A 37 -2.62 -15.61 9.09
CA LEU A 37 -3.02 -14.23 8.82
C LEU A 37 -3.16 -14.05 7.30
N SER A 38 -4.40 -13.89 6.83
CA SER A 38 -4.69 -13.52 5.45
C SER A 38 -5.07 -12.04 5.39
N GLN A 39 -4.26 -11.22 4.73
CA GLN A 39 -4.47 -9.77 4.63
C GLN A 39 -4.94 -9.39 3.23
N CYS A 40 -5.94 -8.51 3.14
CA CYS A 40 -6.43 -7.90 1.92
C CYS A 40 -5.87 -6.49 1.72
N TYR A 41 -6.06 -5.91 0.54
CA TYR A 41 -5.69 -4.51 0.32
C TYR A 41 -6.66 -3.63 1.10
N PHE A 42 -6.17 -2.54 1.69
CA PHE A 42 -7.09 -1.50 2.11
C PHE A 42 -7.82 -0.99 0.87
N GLY A 43 -9.14 -0.81 0.95
CA GLY A 43 -9.97 -0.41 -0.18
C GLY A 43 -10.41 -1.55 -1.11
N GLU A 44 -10.02 -2.81 -0.88
CA GLU A 44 -10.27 -3.92 -1.83
C GLU A 44 -11.75 -4.11 -2.18
N HIS A 45 -12.66 -3.81 -1.25
CA HIS A 45 -14.10 -3.83 -1.47
C HIS A 45 -14.58 -2.95 -2.64
N LEU A 46 -13.82 -1.91 -3.01
CA LEU A 46 -14.12 -1.01 -4.13
C LEU A 46 -14.03 -1.73 -5.49
N LEU A 47 -13.21 -2.78 -5.60
CA LEU A 47 -13.09 -3.57 -6.83
C LEU A 47 -14.41 -4.23 -7.24
N ARG A 48 -15.27 -4.55 -6.25
CA ARG A 48 -16.61 -5.09 -6.47
C ARG A 48 -17.65 -4.01 -6.71
N LEU A 49 -17.55 -2.87 -6.02
CA LEU A 49 -18.53 -1.78 -6.12
C LEU A 49 -18.38 -0.99 -7.43
N TYR A 50 -17.15 -0.81 -7.89
CA TYR A 50 -16.82 -0.02 -9.08
C TYR A 50 -15.89 -0.83 -10.00
N PRO A 51 -16.38 -1.92 -10.60
CA PRO A 51 -15.53 -2.85 -11.34
C PRO A 51 -14.86 -2.22 -12.56
N ASP A 52 -15.46 -1.19 -13.16
CA ASP A 52 -14.94 -0.59 -14.40
C ASP A 52 -13.87 0.48 -14.14
N LYS A 53 -13.70 0.91 -12.88
CA LYS A 53 -12.67 1.90 -12.53
C LYS A 53 -11.27 1.28 -12.56
N PRO A 54 -10.26 1.98 -13.12
CA PRO A 54 -8.87 1.60 -12.97
C PRO A 54 -8.45 1.61 -11.49
N VAL A 55 -7.40 0.87 -11.16
CA VAL A 55 -6.92 0.71 -9.79
C VAL A 55 -5.62 1.49 -9.59
N ALA A 56 -5.58 2.32 -8.56
CA ALA A 56 -4.37 2.99 -8.11
C ALA A 56 -3.97 2.43 -6.74
N ILE A 57 -2.73 1.94 -6.60
CA ILE A 57 -2.24 1.36 -5.34
C ILE A 57 -1.10 2.22 -4.79
N VAL A 58 -1.23 2.65 -3.55
CA VAL A 58 -0.22 3.40 -2.79
C VAL A 58 0.32 2.57 -1.63
N GLU A 59 1.41 3.03 -1.00
CA GLU A 59 1.95 2.36 0.18
C GLU A 59 1.02 2.49 1.40
N ALA A 60 0.67 3.72 1.80
CA ALA A 60 -0.06 3.99 3.04
C ALA A 60 -1.57 4.16 2.85
N GLU A 61 -2.35 3.67 3.82
CA GLU A 61 -3.82 3.78 3.83
C GLU A 61 -4.29 5.24 3.89
N LYS A 62 -3.57 6.13 4.61
CA LYS A 62 -3.90 7.57 4.62
C LYS A 62 -3.91 8.14 3.21
N THR A 63 -2.93 7.72 2.41
CA THR A 63 -2.72 8.26 1.06
C THR A 63 -3.84 7.80 0.14
N ALA A 64 -4.29 6.55 0.27
CA ALA A 64 -5.44 6.03 -0.47
C ALA A 64 -6.73 6.81 -0.14
N VAL A 65 -6.96 7.14 1.14
CA VAL A 65 -8.13 7.93 1.57
C VAL A 65 -8.06 9.36 1.04
N ILE A 66 -6.92 10.04 1.13
CA ILE A 66 -6.78 11.42 0.65
C ILE A 66 -6.93 11.47 -0.87
N ALA A 67 -6.29 10.54 -1.57
CA ALA A 67 -6.36 10.47 -3.03
C ALA A 67 -7.77 10.12 -3.54
N SER A 68 -8.55 9.31 -2.82
CA SER A 68 -9.92 8.96 -3.23
C SER A 68 -10.90 10.12 -3.15
N ILE A 69 -10.64 11.11 -2.29
CA ILE A 69 -11.44 12.34 -2.22
C ILE A 69 -11.17 13.23 -3.44
N ILE A 70 -9.91 13.34 -3.86
CA ILE A 70 -9.47 14.26 -4.91
C ILE A 70 -9.59 13.65 -6.32
N TYR A 71 -9.24 12.38 -6.49
CA TYR A 71 -9.22 11.68 -7.77
C TYR A 71 -10.21 10.52 -7.75
N GLN A 72 -11.47 10.83 -8.02
CA GLN A 72 -12.60 9.89 -7.87
C GLN A 72 -12.70 8.85 -8.99
N ASP A 73 -11.93 9.02 -10.08
CA ASP A 73 -11.95 8.13 -11.24
C ASP A 73 -11.23 6.79 -11.00
N TYR A 74 -10.56 6.63 -9.86
CA TYR A 74 -9.80 5.42 -9.52
C TYR A 74 -10.38 4.70 -8.30
N ASN A 75 -10.23 3.37 -8.29
CA ASN A 75 -10.27 2.58 -7.07
C ASN A 75 -8.92 2.70 -6.36
N TRP A 76 -8.89 3.45 -5.25
CA TRP A 76 -7.68 3.64 -4.45
C TRP A 76 -7.51 2.52 -3.43
N LEU A 77 -6.40 1.81 -3.55
CA LEU A 77 -6.00 0.76 -2.63
C LEU A 77 -4.69 1.13 -1.92
N ALA A 78 -4.45 0.51 -0.76
CA ALA A 78 -3.14 0.58 -0.11
C ALA A 78 -2.58 -0.81 0.26
N ALA A 79 -1.28 -0.98 0.02
CA ALA A 79 -0.55 -2.19 0.33
C ALA A 79 -0.14 -2.29 1.81
N GLY A 80 0.00 -1.15 2.50
CA GLY A 80 0.45 -0.99 3.88
C GLY A 80 1.99 -0.95 4.02
N ASN A 81 2.72 -1.59 3.10
CA ASN A 81 4.16 -1.53 2.89
C ASN A 81 4.52 -2.37 1.64
N LEU A 82 5.79 -2.38 1.24
CA LEU A 82 6.28 -3.18 0.11
C LEU A 82 5.99 -4.69 0.22
N ASN A 83 6.04 -5.30 1.42
CA ASN A 83 5.73 -6.72 1.60
C ASN A 83 4.22 -7.02 1.48
N GLY A 84 3.40 -5.99 1.70
CA GLY A 84 1.96 -6.04 1.47
C GLY A 84 1.59 -6.11 -0.01
N LEU A 85 2.49 -5.77 -0.93
CA LEU A 85 2.35 -6.01 -2.36
C LEU A 85 2.97 -7.37 -2.69
N ASN A 86 2.14 -8.42 -2.79
CA ASN A 86 2.61 -9.77 -3.08
C ASN A 86 1.65 -10.52 -4.02
N VAL A 87 2.11 -11.67 -4.51
CA VAL A 87 1.44 -12.47 -5.54
C VAL A 87 0.07 -12.95 -5.06
N GLU A 88 0.02 -13.61 -3.90
CA GLU A 88 -1.22 -14.15 -3.31
C GLU A 88 -2.31 -13.09 -3.21
N LYS A 89 -1.96 -11.94 -2.62
CA LYS A 89 -2.87 -10.81 -2.42
C LYS A 89 -3.27 -10.15 -3.75
N SER A 90 -2.39 -10.14 -4.74
CA SER A 90 -2.64 -9.50 -6.04
C SER A 90 -3.55 -10.30 -6.96
N ARG A 91 -3.95 -11.53 -6.61
CA ARG A 91 -4.90 -12.31 -7.40
C ARG A 91 -6.26 -11.61 -7.59
N VAL A 92 -6.65 -10.76 -6.65
CA VAL A 92 -7.91 -9.99 -6.71
C VAL A 92 -7.89 -8.93 -7.82
N LEU A 93 -6.72 -8.61 -8.37
CA LEU A 93 -6.51 -7.57 -9.38
C LEU A 93 -6.63 -8.10 -10.82
N ARG A 94 -7.02 -9.36 -11.02
CA ARG A 94 -7.21 -9.94 -12.36
C ARG A 94 -8.17 -9.11 -13.18
N ASN A 95 -7.83 -8.94 -14.45
CA ASN A 95 -8.60 -8.14 -15.43
C ASN A 95 -8.77 -6.66 -15.02
N LYS A 96 -7.86 -6.13 -14.20
CA LYS A 96 -7.81 -4.69 -13.87
C LYS A 96 -6.57 -4.04 -14.46
N THR A 97 -6.72 -2.81 -14.91
CA THR A 97 -5.59 -1.91 -15.18
C THR A 97 -5.14 -1.33 -13.85
N VAL A 98 -3.89 -1.61 -13.46
CA VAL A 98 -3.36 -1.23 -12.15
C VAL A 98 -2.11 -0.36 -12.29
N ILE A 99 -2.11 0.78 -11.61
CA ILE A 99 -0.96 1.68 -11.50
C ILE A 99 -0.52 1.73 -10.04
N LEU A 100 0.76 1.48 -9.81
CA LEU A 100 1.38 1.56 -8.50
C LEU A 100 2.04 2.94 -8.33
N TYR A 101 1.80 3.56 -7.18
CA TYR A 101 2.34 4.87 -6.79
C TYR A 101 3.22 4.69 -5.54
N PRO A 102 4.49 4.30 -5.72
CA PRO A 102 5.42 4.09 -4.62
C PRO A 102 5.83 5.42 -3.97
N ASP A 103 6.13 5.41 -2.68
CA ASP A 103 6.75 6.56 -2.00
C ASP A 103 8.06 7.00 -2.67
N ALA A 104 8.49 8.23 -2.43
CA ALA A 104 9.74 8.77 -2.99
C ALA A 104 10.95 7.88 -2.63
N GLY A 105 11.76 7.51 -3.64
CA GLY A 105 12.90 6.59 -3.48
C GLY A 105 12.54 5.11 -3.34
N CYS A 106 11.27 4.74 -3.55
CA CYS A 106 10.80 3.36 -3.55
C CYS A 106 10.56 2.78 -4.97
N TYR A 107 10.68 3.60 -6.03
CA TYR A 107 10.36 3.21 -7.41
C TYR A 107 10.98 1.88 -7.84
N ASN A 108 12.32 1.77 -7.81
CA ASN A 108 13.03 0.56 -8.27
C ASN A 108 12.69 -0.71 -7.47
N ARG A 109 12.27 -0.57 -6.21
CA ARG A 109 11.84 -1.71 -5.38
C ARG A 109 10.45 -2.18 -5.77
N TRP A 110 9.54 -1.24 -6.01
CA TRP A 110 8.18 -1.52 -6.45
C TRP A 110 8.14 -2.03 -7.89
N LEU A 111 8.99 -1.51 -8.78
CA LEU A 111 9.11 -1.99 -10.16
C LEU A 111 9.48 -3.48 -10.20
N ARG A 112 10.55 -3.87 -9.49
CA ARG A 112 10.94 -5.29 -9.39
C ARG A 112 9.83 -6.17 -8.80
N LYS A 113 9.07 -5.63 -7.84
CA LYS A 113 7.94 -6.36 -7.23
C LYS A 113 6.78 -6.53 -8.21
N ALA A 114 6.46 -5.49 -8.97
CA ALA A 114 5.43 -5.55 -10.02
C ALA A 114 5.82 -6.53 -11.13
N GLU A 115 7.08 -6.51 -11.58
CA GLU A 115 7.61 -7.46 -12.57
C GLU A 115 7.59 -8.91 -12.07
N GLN A 116 7.87 -9.14 -10.78
CA GLN A 116 7.68 -10.46 -10.17
C GLN A 116 6.21 -10.88 -10.28
N ILE A 117 5.28 -10.03 -9.84
CA ILE A 117 3.86 -10.38 -9.80
C ILE A 117 3.29 -10.59 -11.21
N ASN A 118 3.65 -9.76 -12.19
CA ASN A 118 3.22 -9.90 -13.59
C ASN A 118 3.78 -11.19 -14.25
N ARG A 119 4.89 -11.75 -13.77
CA ARG A 119 5.39 -13.05 -14.24
C ARG A 119 4.60 -14.22 -13.67
N GLU A 120 4.21 -14.12 -12.40
CA GLU A 120 3.50 -15.20 -11.69
C GLU A 120 1.98 -15.18 -11.93
N LEU A 121 1.43 -14.02 -12.31
CA LEU A 121 0.00 -13.83 -12.60
C LEU A 121 -0.16 -13.08 -13.92
N PRO A 122 -1.18 -13.38 -14.74
CA PRO A 122 -1.50 -12.64 -15.95
C PRO A 122 -2.14 -11.27 -15.60
N LEU A 123 -1.34 -10.40 -15.00
CA LEU A 123 -1.69 -9.04 -14.60
C LEU A 123 -0.88 -8.03 -15.42
N HIS A 124 -1.36 -6.78 -15.43
CA HIS A 124 -0.67 -5.66 -16.06
C HIS A 124 -0.46 -4.54 -15.02
N LEU A 125 0.38 -4.83 -14.02
CA LEU A 125 0.83 -3.85 -13.05
C LEU A 125 1.88 -2.93 -13.68
N THR A 126 1.62 -1.63 -13.64
CA THR A 126 2.60 -0.60 -14.03
C THR A 126 3.02 0.21 -12.81
N VAL A 127 4.21 0.81 -12.84
CA VAL A 127 4.73 1.63 -11.72
C VAL A 127 4.93 3.06 -12.20
N SER A 128 4.32 4.01 -11.49
CA SER A 128 4.45 5.42 -11.78
C SER A 128 5.81 5.95 -11.31
N ALA A 129 6.56 6.56 -12.22
CA ALA A 129 7.80 7.28 -11.92
C ALA A 129 7.56 8.70 -11.39
N PHE A 130 6.30 9.11 -11.17
CA PHE A 130 5.95 10.47 -10.74
C PHE A 130 6.75 10.92 -9.51
N LEU A 131 6.71 10.16 -8.42
CA LEU A 131 7.42 10.53 -7.20
C LEU A 131 8.95 10.47 -7.33
N GLU A 132 9.47 9.63 -8.21
CA GLU A 132 10.92 9.54 -8.47
C GLU A 132 11.43 10.80 -9.19
N HIS A 133 10.64 11.37 -10.12
CA HIS A 133 11.05 12.54 -10.90
C HIS A 133 10.80 13.87 -10.18
N PHE A 134 9.74 13.96 -9.37
CA PHE A 134 9.34 15.22 -8.74
C PHE A 134 9.88 15.41 -7.32
N ALA A 135 10.32 14.35 -6.63
CA ALA A 135 10.85 14.47 -5.28
C ALA A 135 12.29 14.99 -5.24
N THR A 136 12.51 16.04 -4.47
CA THR A 136 13.87 16.48 -4.13
C THR A 136 14.55 15.46 -3.21
N PRO A 137 15.89 15.43 -3.14
CA PRO A 137 16.62 14.54 -2.23
C PRO A 137 16.15 14.68 -0.76
N GLN A 138 15.81 15.89 -0.32
CA GLN A 138 15.28 16.15 1.01
C GLN A 138 13.88 15.54 1.20
N GLN A 139 13.00 15.67 0.20
CA GLN A 139 11.66 15.06 0.24
C GLN A 139 11.73 13.54 0.25
N THR A 140 12.62 12.95 -0.56
CA THR A 140 12.91 11.51 -0.54
C THR A 140 13.41 11.05 0.82
N HIS A 141 14.38 11.76 1.41
CA HIS A 141 14.86 11.47 2.78
C HIS A 141 13.73 11.57 3.83
N HIS A 142 12.78 12.49 3.63
CA HIS A 142 11.63 12.66 4.50
C HIS A 142 10.49 11.66 4.21
N GLY A 143 10.66 10.73 3.26
CA GLY A 143 9.68 9.73 2.89
C GLY A 143 8.39 10.35 2.36
N TYR A 144 8.50 11.29 1.44
CA TYR A 144 7.33 11.90 0.81
C TYR A 144 6.50 10.85 0.04
N ASP A 145 5.19 10.92 0.22
CA ASP A 145 4.21 10.09 -0.48
C ASP A 145 3.37 10.93 -1.45
N LEU A 146 2.47 10.27 -2.20
CA LEU A 146 1.60 10.97 -3.16
C LEU A 146 0.71 12.02 -2.49
N ALA A 147 0.25 11.78 -1.25
CA ALA A 147 -0.63 12.71 -0.55
C ALA A 147 0.10 14.00 -0.19
N ASP A 148 1.40 13.94 0.12
CA ASP A 148 2.21 15.14 0.38
C ASP A 148 2.25 16.10 -0.84
N TYR A 149 2.08 15.60 -2.06
CA TYR A 149 1.97 16.42 -3.28
C TYR A 149 0.54 16.86 -3.58
N ILE A 150 -0.44 16.03 -3.25
CA ILE A 150 -1.86 16.36 -3.43
C ILE A 150 -2.25 17.54 -2.53
N ILE A 151 -1.82 17.54 -1.27
CA ILE A 151 -2.25 18.52 -0.25
C ILE A 151 -1.54 19.87 -0.40
N LYS A 152 -0.35 19.90 -1.02
CA LYS A 152 0.41 21.15 -1.22
C LYS A 152 -0.07 21.97 -2.43
N LYS A 153 -0.95 21.42 -3.26
CA LYS A 153 -1.68 22.18 -4.28
C LYS A 153 -2.79 22.99 -3.64
#